data_AF-A0A535BAU7-F1
#
_entry.id   AF-A0A535BAU7-F1
#
_cell.length_a   1.000
_cell.length_b   1.000
_cell.length_c   1.000
_cell.angle_alpha   90.00
_cell.angle_beta   90.00
_cell.angle_gamma   90.00
#
_symmetry.space_group_name_H-M   'P 1'
#
loop_
_entity.id
_entity.type
_entity.pdbx_description
1 polymer ?
#
loop_
_entity_poly.entity_id
_entity_poly.type
_entity_poly.pdbx_seq_one_letter_code
_entity_poly.pdbx_strand_id
1 'polypeptide(L)'
;MSAVAAAASSDLAPLPVFLLIDEFREAVVGDLPEDDLTGRLERRQYVIDRLKLDFSKDAARLAAQFATDGAVGDRLDAPTAGEWIRHNCKTTSSVAYDSINVGEQLHRLSKCADAVAAGEIGFAHLSVIARTAKALDG
;
A
#
# COMPACT_ATOMS: atom_id res chain seq x y z
N MET A 1 26.19 28.76 18.90
CA MET A 1 24.79 28.89 18.42
C MET A 1 24.64 28.03 17.18
N SER A 2 23.87 26.95 17.24
CA SER A 2 23.26 26.33 16.05
C SER A 2 22.11 25.46 16.55
N ALA A 3 20.89 25.96 16.41
CA ALA A 3 19.69 25.25 16.78
C ALA A 3 19.35 24.29 15.64
N VAL A 4 19.43 22.98 15.91
CA VAL A 4 18.87 21.96 15.04
C VAL A 4 17.35 22.12 15.12
N ALA A 5 16.74 22.53 14.01
CA ALA A 5 15.30 22.65 13.89
C ALA A 5 14.66 21.26 14.08
N ALA A 6 14.05 21.05 15.24
CA ALA A 6 13.16 19.92 15.45
C ALA A 6 12.03 20.03 14.43
N ALA A 7 11.94 19.04 13.54
CA ALA A 7 10.83 18.93 12.61
C ALA A 7 9.51 18.98 13.40
N ALA A 8 8.61 19.87 12.97
CA ALA A 8 7.32 20.08 13.62
C ALA A 8 6.57 18.74 13.72
N SER A 9 6.45 18.23 14.94
CA SER A 9 5.54 17.15 15.29
C SER A 9 4.14 17.60 14.89
N SER A 10 3.56 16.94 13.89
CA SER A 10 2.19 17.20 13.43
C SER A 10 1.23 17.02 14.60
N ASP A 11 0.62 18.12 15.06
CA ASP A 11 -0.33 18.21 16.19
C ASP A 11 -1.73 17.64 15.85
N LEU A 12 -1.79 16.65 14.95
CA LEU A 12 -3.03 15.99 14.56
C LEU A 12 -3.39 14.96 15.64
N ALA A 13 -4.51 15.20 16.33
CA ALA A 13 -5.09 14.21 17.22
C ALA A 13 -5.26 12.87 16.48
N PRO A 14 -4.93 11.72 17.12
CA PRO A 14 -5.09 10.42 16.48
C PRO A 14 -6.55 10.22 16.05
N LEU A 15 -6.76 9.98 14.76
CA LEU A 15 -8.08 9.59 14.27
C LEU A 15 -8.41 8.18 14.79
N PRO A 16 -9.62 7.94 15.34
CA PRO A 16 -10.04 6.61 15.72
C PRO A 16 -10.35 5.78 14.47
N VAL A 17 -9.30 5.30 13.79
CA VAL A 17 -9.37 4.61 12.49
C VAL A 17 -10.35 3.43 12.53
N PHE A 18 -10.46 2.74 13.66
CA PHE A 18 -11.40 1.63 13.83
C PHE A 18 -12.88 2.04 13.61
N LEU A 19 -13.30 3.21 14.09
CA LEU A 19 -14.67 3.71 13.89
C LEU A 19 -14.93 4.03 12.42
N LEU A 20 -13.96 4.67 11.76
CA LEU A 20 -14.04 4.97 10.33
C LEU A 20 -14.09 3.71 9.48
N ILE A 21 -13.36 2.66 9.88
CA ILE A 21 -13.38 1.37 9.18
C ILE A 21 -14.76 0.73 9.28
N ASP A 22 -15.41 0.71 10.43
CA ASP A 22 -16.72 0.08 10.57
C ASP A 22 -17.80 0.83 9.78
N GLU A 23 -17.83 2.16 9.86
CA GLU A 23 -18.72 2.97 9.03
C GLU A 23 -18.47 2.74 7.53
N PHE A 24 -17.21 2.72 7.12
CA PHE A 24 -16.84 2.48 5.74
C PHE A 24 -17.21 1.07 5.26
N ARG A 25 -17.03 0.03 6.10
CA ARG A 25 -17.35 -1.37 5.74
C ARG A 25 -18.83 -1.57 5.42
N GLU A 26 -19.69 -0.86 6.15
CA GLU A 26 -21.13 -0.82 5.90
C GLU A 26 -21.44 0.04 4.67
N ALA A 27 -20.87 1.24 4.58
CA ALA A 27 -21.11 2.16 3.46
C ALA A 27 -20.72 1.57 2.08
N VAL A 28 -19.68 0.74 1.99
CA VAL A 28 -19.22 0.12 0.73
C VAL A 28 -20.29 -0.74 0.05
N VAL A 29 -21.22 -1.31 0.81
CA VAL A 29 -22.23 -2.23 0.29
C VAL A 29 -23.66 -1.94 0.79
N GLY A 30 -23.87 -0.84 1.53
CA GLY A 30 -25.11 -0.58 2.25
C GLY A 30 -26.33 -0.34 1.36
N ASP A 31 -26.12 0.03 0.10
CA ASP A 31 -27.15 0.17 -0.94
C ASP A 31 -27.43 -1.13 -1.72
N LEU A 32 -26.69 -2.21 -1.46
CA LEU A 32 -26.90 -3.51 -2.10
C LEU A 32 -27.73 -4.46 -1.21
N PRO A 33 -28.66 -5.25 -1.80
CA PRO A 33 -29.33 -6.33 -1.10
C PRO A 33 -28.33 -7.29 -0.43
N GLU A 34 -28.71 -7.91 0.70
CA GLU A 34 -27.83 -8.84 1.41
C GLU A 34 -27.47 -10.07 0.55
N ASP A 35 -28.37 -10.50 -0.33
CA ASP A 35 -28.22 -11.64 -1.23
C ASP A 35 -27.52 -11.31 -2.55
N ASP A 36 -27.24 -10.04 -2.86
CA ASP A 36 -26.37 -9.65 -3.98
C ASP A 36 -24.89 -9.85 -3.63
N LEU A 37 -24.50 -11.12 -3.46
CA LEU A 37 -23.14 -11.48 -3.09
C LEU A 37 -22.12 -11.05 -4.16
N THR A 38 -22.52 -11.01 -5.43
CA THR A 38 -21.66 -10.62 -6.55
C THR A 38 -21.28 -9.15 -6.49
N GLY A 39 -22.24 -8.22 -6.42
CA GLY A 39 -21.95 -6.79 -6.34
C GLY A 39 -21.21 -6.43 -5.05
N ARG A 40 -21.55 -7.11 -3.94
CA ARG A 40 -20.87 -6.93 -2.65
C ARG A 40 -19.39 -7.35 -2.73
N LEU A 41 -19.08 -8.47 -3.38
CA LEU A 41 -17.70 -8.92 -3.58
C LEU A 41 -16.91 -7.96 -4.46
N GLU A 42 -17.47 -7.54 -5.59
CA GLU A 42 -16.83 -6.61 -6.53
C GLU A 42 -16.44 -5.29 -5.84
N ARG A 43 -17.36 -4.68 -5.10
CA ARG A 43 -17.10 -3.41 -4.41
C ARG A 43 -16.06 -3.55 -3.29
N ARG A 44 -16.12 -4.64 -2.53
CA ARG A 44 -15.13 -4.90 -1.48
C ARG A 44 -13.75 -5.12 -2.07
N GLN A 45 -13.64 -5.88 -3.16
CA GLN A 45 -12.37 -6.12 -3.82
C GLN A 45 -11.80 -4.82 -4.43
N TYR A 46 -12.64 -3.99 -5.06
CA TYR A 46 -12.23 -2.67 -5.56
C TYR A 46 -11.61 -1.80 -4.46
N VAL A 47 -12.25 -1.73 -3.30
CA VAL A 47 -11.74 -1.00 -2.14
C VAL A 47 -10.41 -1.57 -1.64
N ILE A 48 -10.30 -2.89 -1.53
CA ILE A 48 -9.04 -3.57 -1.16
C ILE A 48 -7.93 -3.21 -2.15
N ASP A 49 -8.23 -3.19 -3.45
CA ASP A 49 -7.26 -2.88 -4.49
C ASP A 49 -6.79 -1.43 -4.45
N ARG A 50 -7.70 -0.48 -4.16
CA ARG A 50 -7.35 0.93 -3.93
C ARG A 50 -6.43 1.10 -2.73
N LEU A 51 -6.75 0.47 -1.61
CA LEU A 51 -5.90 0.52 -0.41
C LEU A 51 -4.55 -0.15 -0.63
N LYS A 52 -4.51 -1.27 -1.37
CA LYS A 52 -3.25 -1.92 -1.74
C LYS A 52 -2.40 -1.06 -2.67
N LEU A 53 -3.02 -0.33 -3.61
CA LEU A 53 -2.31 0.61 -4.46
C LEU A 53 -1.63 1.71 -3.64
N ASP A 54 -2.33 2.31 -2.67
CA ASP A 54 -1.73 3.31 -1.80
C ASP A 54 -0.66 2.72 -0.87
N PHE A 55 -0.93 1.53 -0.30
CA PHE A 55 0.05 0.77 0.48
C PHE A 55 1.34 0.51 -0.30
N SER A 56 1.24 0.19 -1.60
CA SER A 56 2.40 -0.07 -2.46
C SER A 56 3.30 1.17 -2.64
N LYS A 57 2.70 2.37 -2.70
CA LYS A 57 3.45 3.63 -2.80
C LYS A 57 4.28 3.86 -1.54
N ASP A 58 3.68 3.65 -0.37
CA ASP A 58 4.38 3.80 0.90
C ASP A 58 5.42 2.69 1.14
N ALA A 59 5.14 1.46 0.70
CA ALA A 59 6.09 0.37 0.73
C ALA A 59 7.36 0.68 -0.10
N ALA A 60 7.20 1.23 -1.31
CA ALA A 60 8.34 1.65 -2.13
C ALA A 60 9.11 2.83 -1.52
N ARG A 61 8.42 3.80 -0.90
CA ARG A 61 9.08 4.89 -0.17
C ARG A 61 9.89 4.36 1.02
N LEU A 62 9.38 3.38 1.75
CA LEU A 62 10.12 2.74 2.83
C LEU A 62 11.33 1.99 2.28
N ALA A 63 11.17 1.24 1.19
CA ALA A 63 12.29 0.56 0.53
C ALA A 63 13.39 1.54 0.08
N ALA A 64 13.00 2.70 -0.47
CA ALA A 64 13.94 3.76 -0.82
C ALA A 64 14.68 4.35 0.39
N GLN A 65 14.03 4.48 1.56
CA GLN A 65 14.70 4.90 2.79
C GLN A 65 15.78 3.89 3.22
N PHE A 66 15.47 2.59 3.21
CA PHE A 66 16.46 1.54 3.47
C PHE A 66 17.65 1.59 2.50
N ALA A 67 17.42 1.98 1.24
CA ALA A 67 18.47 2.07 0.23
C ALA A 67 19.35 3.33 0.37
N THR A 68 18.86 4.39 1.02
CA THR A 68 19.52 5.71 1.05
C THR A 68 20.00 6.13 2.43
N ASP A 69 19.45 5.56 3.51
CA ASP A 69 19.81 5.84 4.89
C ASP A 69 20.18 4.53 5.60
N GLY A 70 21.49 4.34 5.81
CA GLY A 70 22.05 3.16 6.46
C GLY A 70 21.64 2.98 7.92
N ALA A 71 21.08 4.00 8.58
CA ALA A 71 20.59 3.91 9.95
C ALA A 71 19.13 3.43 10.05
N VAL A 72 18.40 3.31 8.93
CA VAL A 72 16.98 2.90 8.93
C VAL A 72 16.80 1.49 9.48
N GLY A 73 17.69 0.55 9.12
CA GLY A 73 17.61 -0.83 9.60
C GLY A 73 17.69 -0.93 11.11
N ASP A 74 18.65 -0.23 11.71
CA ASP A 74 18.81 -0.17 13.18
C ASP A 74 17.62 0.52 13.85
N ARG A 75 17.15 1.65 13.28
CA ARG A 75 16.02 2.42 13.84
C ARG A 75 14.70 1.65 13.82
N LEU A 76 14.50 0.82 12.81
CA LEU A 76 13.27 0.05 12.63
C LEU A 76 13.36 -1.39 13.13
N ASP A 77 14.52 -1.83 13.62
CA ASP A 77 14.81 -3.20 14.03
C ASP A 77 14.42 -4.22 12.94
N ALA A 78 14.85 -3.96 11.71
CA ALA A 78 14.55 -4.81 10.57
C ALA A 78 15.68 -4.77 9.53
N PRO A 79 16.00 -5.90 8.88
CA PRO A 79 17.08 -5.96 7.89
C PRO A 79 16.69 -5.34 6.54
N THR A 80 15.40 -5.32 6.21
CA THR A 80 14.87 -4.73 4.96
C THR A 80 13.48 -4.14 5.19
N ALA A 81 13.05 -3.25 4.30
CA ALA A 81 11.66 -2.77 4.26
C ALA A 81 10.66 -3.92 4.14
N GLY A 82 10.97 -4.94 3.34
CA GLY A 82 10.11 -6.11 3.14
C GLY A 82 9.90 -6.91 4.41
N GLU A 83 10.96 -7.15 5.19
CA GLU A 83 10.83 -7.83 6.49
C GLU A 83 10.08 -6.96 7.51
N TRP A 84 10.35 -5.66 7.54
CA TRP A 84 9.59 -4.75 8.40
C TRP A 84 8.09 -4.80 8.08
N ILE A 85 7.73 -4.70 6.79
CA ILE A 85 6.33 -4.77 6.33
C ILE A 85 5.70 -6.11 6.69
N ARG A 86 6.38 -7.22 6.38
CA ARG A 86 5.89 -8.57 6.67
C ARG A 86 5.56 -8.74 8.15
N HIS A 87 6.46 -8.35 9.03
CA HIS A 87 6.33 -8.53 10.47
C HIS A 87 5.36 -7.55 11.14
N ASN A 88 5.37 -6.28 10.73
CA ASN A 88 4.58 -5.24 11.38
C ASN A 88 3.18 -5.10 10.77
N CYS A 89 3.04 -5.29 9.45
CA CYS A 89 1.75 -5.27 8.76
C CYS A 89 1.08 -6.66 8.69
N LYS A 90 1.65 -7.68 9.36
CA LYS A 90 1.08 -9.03 9.52
C LYS A 90 0.70 -9.69 8.20
N THR A 91 1.62 -9.61 7.23
CA THR A 91 1.40 -10.12 5.88
C THR A 91 2.46 -11.16 5.48
N THR A 92 2.32 -11.78 4.33
CA THR A 92 3.31 -12.74 3.80
C THR A 92 4.48 -12.01 3.15
N SER A 93 5.61 -12.71 2.97
CA SER A 93 6.73 -12.18 2.18
C SER A 93 6.28 -11.79 0.78
N SER A 94 5.47 -12.62 0.13
CA SER A 94 4.96 -12.32 -1.22
C SER A 94 4.21 -11.00 -1.28
N VAL A 95 3.28 -10.74 -0.35
CA VAL A 95 2.54 -9.47 -0.33
C VAL A 95 3.46 -8.29 -0.04
N ALA A 96 4.42 -8.43 0.88
CA ALA A 96 5.36 -7.36 1.21
C ALA A 96 6.22 -6.97 0.00
N TYR A 97 6.90 -7.94 -0.62
CA TYR A 97 7.81 -7.69 -1.74
C TYR A 97 7.08 -7.37 -3.05
N ASP A 98 5.89 -7.92 -3.28
CA ASP A 98 5.04 -7.51 -4.41
C ASP A 98 4.61 -6.04 -4.27
N SER A 99 4.26 -5.60 -3.06
CA SER A 99 3.85 -4.20 -2.83
C SER A 99 5.01 -3.23 -3.05
N ILE A 100 6.22 -3.58 -2.59
CA ILE A 100 7.44 -2.80 -2.88
C ILE A 100 7.65 -2.74 -4.39
N ASN A 101 7.63 -3.89 -5.08
CA ASN A 101 7.85 -3.96 -6.51
C ASN A 101 6.82 -3.14 -7.29
N VAL A 102 5.53 -3.25 -6.96
CA VAL A 102 4.48 -2.44 -7.59
C VAL A 102 4.80 -0.96 -7.43
N GLY A 103 5.06 -0.50 -6.21
CA GLY A 103 5.34 0.91 -5.93
C GLY A 103 6.58 1.45 -6.65
N GLU A 104 7.67 0.66 -6.70
CA GLU A 104 8.90 1.00 -7.44
C GLU A 104 8.62 1.18 -8.94
N GLN A 105 7.76 0.34 -9.51
CA GLN A 105 7.44 0.32 -10.94
C GLN A 105 6.30 1.29 -11.31
N LEU A 106 5.65 2.00 -10.38
CA LEU A 106 4.51 2.87 -10.72
C LEU A 106 4.85 3.98 -11.73
N HIS A 107 6.08 4.51 -11.69
CA HIS A 107 6.52 5.61 -12.58
C HIS A 107 6.42 5.27 -14.08
N ARG A 108 6.49 3.97 -14.43
CA ARG A 108 6.39 3.43 -15.78
C ARG A 108 5.08 2.71 -16.06
N LEU A 109 4.28 2.47 -15.00
CA LEU A 109 2.99 1.76 -15.05
C LEU A 109 1.81 2.70 -14.76
N SER A 110 1.95 3.99 -15.03
CA SER A 110 0.92 5.00 -14.73
C SER A 110 -0.46 4.62 -15.27
N LYS A 111 -0.54 4.18 -16.53
CA LYS A 111 -1.80 3.70 -17.13
C LYS A 111 -2.42 2.50 -16.39
N CYS A 112 -1.59 1.58 -15.89
CA CYS A 112 -2.09 0.43 -15.13
C CYS A 112 -2.54 0.86 -13.73
N ALA A 113 -1.88 1.84 -13.12
CA ALA A 113 -2.32 2.43 -11.86
C ALA A 113 -3.67 3.15 -12.01
N ASP A 114 -3.85 3.89 -13.11
CA ASP A 114 -5.13 4.53 -13.45
C ASP A 114 -6.24 3.48 -13.67
N ALA A 115 -5.92 2.37 -14.34
CA ALA A 115 -6.85 1.26 -14.52
C ALA A 115 -7.27 0.61 -13.18
N VAL A 116 -6.35 0.48 -12.21
CA VAL A 116 -6.72 0.05 -10.84
C VAL A 116 -7.61 1.09 -10.17
N ALA A 117 -7.30 2.37 -10.30
CA ALA A 117 -8.10 3.45 -9.72
C ALA A 117 -9.53 3.47 -10.28
N ALA A 118 -9.69 3.19 -11.57
CA ALA A 118 -10.97 3.07 -12.26
C ALA A 118 -11.71 1.75 -12.01
N GLY A 119 -11.05 0.73 -11.42
CA GLY A 119 -11.63 -0.59 -11.19
C GLY A 119 -11.62 -1.50 -12.42
N GLU A 120 -10.88 -1.13 -13.48
CA GLU A 120 -10.75 -1.91 -14.71
C GLU A 120 -9.87 -3.16 -14.51
N ILE A 121 -8.90 -3.07 -13.61
CA ILE A 121 -8.06 -4.20 -13.18
C ILE A 121 -7.88 -4.18 -11.66
N GLY A 122 -7.70 -5.36 -11.04
CA GLY A 122 -7.35 -5.46 -9.62
C GLY A 122 -5.86 -5.30 -9.36
N PHE A 123 -5.49 -5.10 -8.08
CA PHE A 123 -4.09 -4.95 -7.67
C PHE A 123 -3.26 -6.21 -7.96
N ALA A 124 -3.89 -7.39 -7.93
CA ALA A 124 -3.24 -8.64 -8.29
C ALA A 124 -2.76 -8.64 -9.77
N HIS A 125 -3.56 -8.09 -10.70
CA HIS A 125 -3.13 -7.92 -12.09
C HIS A 125 -1.96 -6.93 -12.19
N LEU A 126 -2.06 -5.79 -11.50
CA LEU A 126 -0.96 -4.82 -11.45
C LEU A 126 0.34 -5.43 -10.90
N SER A 127 0.26 -6.28 -9.88
CA SER A 127 1.41 -6.99 -9.31
C SER A 127 2.10 -7.90 -10.33
N VAL A 128 1.32 -8.65 -11.14
CA VAL A 128 1.87 -9.44 -12.25
C VAL A 128 2.58 -8.54 -13.26
N ILE A 129 1.92 -7.46 -13.70
CA ILE A 129 2.49 -6.49 -14.66
C ILE A 129 3.78 -5.88 -14.12
N ALA A 130 3.82 -5.50 -12.84
CA ALA A 130 5.01 -4.95 -12.19
C ALA A 130 6.17 -5.95 -12.14
N ARG A 131 5.90 -7.24 -11.87
CA ARG A 131 6.94 -8.28 -11.94
C ARG A 131 7.48 -8.43 -13.36
N THR A 132 6.60 -8.40 -14.36
CA THR A 132 7.02 -8.43 -15.76
C THR A 132 7.85 -7.21 -16.12
N ALA A 133 7.43 -6.00 -15.73
CA ALA A 133 8.18 -4.78 -15.98
C ALA A 133 9.58 -4.82 -15.36
N LYS A 134 9.71 -5.28 -14.11
CA LYS A 134 11.00 -5.46 -13.44
C LYS A 134 11.89 -6.50 -14.13
N ALA A 135 11.32 -7.60 -14.63
CA ALA A 135 12.08 -8.63 -15.34
C ALA A 135 12.63 -8.15 -16.69
N LEU A 136 12.01 -7.14 -17.31
CA LEU A 136 12.46 -6.55 -18.57
C LEU A 136 13.52 -5.44 -18.38
N ASP A 137 13.79 -5.02 -17.13
CA ASP A 137 14.85 -4.05 -16.80
C ASP A 137 16.24 -4.67 -16.62
N GLY A 138 16.32 -5.99 -16.62
CA GLY A 138 17.56 -6.75 -16.42
C GLY A 138 18.52 -6.72 -17.59
#